data_AF-A0AAD9WPI5-F1
#
_entry.id   AF-A0AAD9WPI5-F1
#
_cell.length_a   1.000
_cell.length_b   1.000
_cell.length_c   1.000
_cell.angle_alpha   90.00
_cell.angle_beta   90.00
_cell.angle_gamma   90.00
#
_symmetry.space_group_name_H-M   'P 1'
#
loop_
_entity.id
_entity.type
_entity.pdbx_description
1 polymer ?
#
loop_
_entity_poly.entity_id
_entity_poly.type
_entity_poly.pdbx_seq_one_letter_code
_entity_poly.pdbx_strand_id
1 'polypeptide(L)'
;MRAIQENNVKAQKDFLDKNPEAVRDEIDDFGNTIFHLIIQEFISSTTIKLLEELVSKVFNDSPETLKISNVAGMTAIDIAVSTDIAVSTGNTKLFDSSG
;
A
#
# COMPACT_ATOMS: atom_id res chain seq x y z
N MET A 1 -12.40 -1.04 6.31
CA MET A 1 -12.74 -0.77 4.89
C MET A 1 -13.14 0.67 4.62
N ARG A 2 -14.17 1.24 5.28
CA ARG A 2 -14.66 2.61 4.98
C ARG A 2 -13.56 3.71 5.03
N ALA A 3 -12.65 3.64 6.00
CA ALA A 3 -11.54 4.60 6.14
C ALA A 3 -10.52 4.61 4.98
N ILE A 4 -10.34 3.47 4.31
CA ILE A 4 -9.44 3.36 3.16
C ILE A 4 -10.11 3.98 1.94
N GLN A 5 -11.36 3.61 1.67
CA GLN A 5 -12.20 4.16 0.60
C GLN A 5 -12.51 5.65 0.76
N GLU A 6 -12.47 6.19 1.97
CA GLU A 6 -12.68 7.63 2.25
C GLU A 6 -11.35 8.43 2.23
N ASN A 7 -10.21 7.81 1.89
CA ASN A 7 -8.86 8.39 1.96
C ASN A 7 -8.57 9.11 3.29
N ASN A 8 -9.18 8.63 4.38
CA ASN A 8 -9.04 9.23 5.70
C ASN A 8 -7.76 8.70 6.36
N VAL A 9 -6.64 9.33 6.02
CA VAL A 9 -5.30 8.95 6.50
C VAL A 9 -5.27 8.77 8.03
N LYS A 10 -5.94 9.63 8.80
CA LYS A 10 -5.98 9.51 10.26
C LYS A 10 -6.65 8.20 10.68
N ALA A 11 -7.79 7.87 10.08
CA ALA A 11 -8.50 6.63 10.38
C ALA A 11 -7.72 5.38 9.90
N GLN A 12 -6.97 5.49 8.80
CA GLN A 12 -6.07 4.43 8.34
C GLN A 12 -4.94 4.19 9.36
N LYS A 13 -4.30 5.25 9.87
CA LYS A 13 -3.30 5.16 10.95
C LYS A 13 -3.88 4.58 12.23
N ASP A 14 -4.99 5.14 12.71
CA ASP A 14 -5.66 4.67 13.94
C ASP A 14 -6.05 3.18 13.86
N PHE A 15 -6.39 2.68 12.66
CA PHE A 15 -6.69 1.27 12.44
C PHE A 15 -5.44 0.40 12.51
N LEU A 16 -4.35 0.82 11.85
CA LEU A 16 -3.08 0.08 11.81
C LEU A 16 -2.35 0.07 13.15
N ASP A 17 -2.49 1.13 13.94
CA ASP A 17 -1.95 1.17 15.31
C ASP A 17 -2.67 0.17 16.22
N LYS A 18 -3.96 -0.07 15.97
CA LYS A 18 -4.78 -1.04 16.73
C LYS A 18 -4.62 -2.47 16.24
N ASN A 19 -4.29 -2.65 14.96
CA ASN A 19 -4.21 -3.95 14.28
C ASN A 19 -2.93 -3.98 13.41
N PRO A 20 -1.73 -4.00 14.02
CA PRO A 20 -0.48 -3.92 13.27
C PRO A 20 -0.26 -5.09 12.31
N GLU A 21 -0.84 -6.25 12.60
CA GLU A 21 -0.83 -7.44 11.75
C GLU A 21 -1.63 -7.27 10.45
N ALA A 22 -2.67 -6.42 10.45
CA ALA A 22 -3.56 -6.20 9.31
C ALA A 22 -2.85 -5.61 8.08
N VAL A 23 -1.62 -5.11 8.24
CA VAL A 23 -0.77 -4.68 7.12
C VAL A 23 -0.40 -5.85 6.19
N ARG A 24 -0.49 -7.09 6.68
CA ARG A 24 -0.13 -8.33 5.96
C ARG A 24 -1.33 -9.06 5.37
N ASP A 25 -2.54 -8.67 5.75
CA ASP A 25 -3.75 -9.40 5.39
C ASP A 25 -4.32 -8.96 4.04
N GLU A 26 -5.00 -9.89 3.38
CA GLU A 26 -5.98 -9.57 2.35
C GLU A 26 -7.20 -8.93 3.03
N ILE A 27 -7.58 -7.73 2.58
CA ILE A 27 -8.56 -6.88 3.27
C ILE A 27 -9.90 -6.77 2.55
N ASP A 28 -10.02 -7.31 1.34
CA ASP A 28 -11.27 -7.42 0.59
C ASP A 28 -11.36 -8.71 -0.26
N ASP A 29 -12.52 -8.95 -0.84
CA ASP A 29 -12.81 -10.13 -1.67
C ASP A 29 -12.00 -10.17 -2.99
N PHE A 30 -11.30 -9.09 -3.33
CA PHE A 30 -10.41 -9.02 -4.48
C PHE A 30 -8.98 -9.40 -4.10
N GLY A 31 -8.72 -9.83 -2.86
CA GLY A 31 -7.38 -10.12 -2.38
C GLY A 31 -6.48 -8.88 -2.35
N ASN A 32 -7.07 -7.68 -2.33
CA ASN A 32 -6.28 -6.47 -2.15
C ASN A 32 -5.74 -6.45 -0.73
N THR A 33 -4.47 -6.08 -0.58
CA THR A 33 -3.88 -5.69 0.70
C THR A 33 -4.03 -4.18 0.91
N ILE A 34 -3.64 -3.67 2.07
CA ILE A 34 -3.68 -2.22 2.32
C ILE A 34 -2.81 -1.41 1.35
N PHE A 35 -1.73 -2.00 0.83
CA PHE A 35 -0.88 -1.35 -0.18
C PHE A 35 -1.61 -1.18 -1.51
N HIS A 36 -2.35 -2.19 -1.96
CA HIS A 36 -3.15 -2.09 -3.19
C HIS A 36 -4.17 -0.96 -3.07
N LEU A 37 -4.89 -0.90 -1.94
CA LEU A 37 -5.93 0.12 -1.77
C LEU A 37 -5.37 1.53 -1.60
N ILE A 38 -4.29 1.72 -0.83
CA ILE A 38 -3.67 3.05 -0.66
C ILE A 38 -3.20 3.63 -2.00
N ILE A 39 -2.75 2.78 -2.93
CA ILE A 39 -2.26 3.18 -4.26
C ILE A 39 -3.43 3.43 -5.23
N GLN A 40 -4.51 2.65 -5.14
CA GLN A 40 -5.72 2.87 -5.93
C GLN A 40 -6.41 4.19 -5.56
N GLU A 41 -6.37 4.57 -4.28
CA GLU A 41 -6.92 5.83 -3.80
C GLU A 41 -6.00 7.00 -4.19
N PHE A 42 -6.58 8.12 -4.64
CA PHE A 42 -5.84 9.29 -5.12
C PHE A 42 -4.72 9.69 -4.15
N ILE A 43 -3.48 9.63 -4.65
CA ILE A 43 -2.29 9.86 -3.84
C ILE A 43 -2.13 11.35 -3.54
N SER A 44 -2.51 11.74 -2.33
CA SER A 44 -2.10 13.01 -1.74
C SER A 44 -0.67 12.89 -1.19
N SER A 45 0.02 14.01 -0.99
CA SER A 45 1.32 14.02 -0.29
C SER A 45 1.29 13.39 1.10
N THR A 46 0.11 13.36 1.73
CA THR A 46 -0.10 12.72 3.03
C THR A 46 -0.21 11.20 2.89
N THR A 47 -0.87 10.75 1.82
CA THR A 47 -0.99 9.32 1.44
C THR A 47 0.37 8.74 1.07
N ILE A 48 1.25 9.51 0.39
CA ILE A 48 2.65 9.11 0.12
C ILE A 48 3.42 8.86 1.41
N LYS A 49 3.38 9.78 2.38
CA LYS A 49 4.10 9.63 3.65
C LYS A 49 3.63 8.41 4.43
N LEU A 50 2.33 8.13 4.42
CA LEU A 50 1.80 6.92 5.02
C LEU A 50 2.32 5.67 4.29
N LEU A 51 2.34 5.69 2.96
CA LEU A 51 2.86 4.59 2.16
C LEU A 51 4.35 4.33 2.45
N GLU A 52 5.18 5.37 2.50
CA GLU A 52 6.61 5.28 2.86
C GLU A 52 6.82 4.65 4.25
N GLU A 53 6.00 5.06 5.23
CA GLU A 53 6.04 4.54 6.60
C GLU A 53 5.67 3.05 6.65
N LEU A 54 4.60 2.66 5.96
CA LEU A 54 4.14 1.27 5.92
C LEU A 54 5.10 0.35 5.16
N VAL A 55 5.62 0.82 4.02
CA VAL A 55 6.64 0.11 3.25
C VAL A 55 7.88 -0.11 4.11
N SER A 56 8.37 0.93 4.80
CA SER A 56 9.57 0.81 5.66
C SER A 56 9.38 -0.20 6.79
N LYS A 57 8.18 -0.24 7.40
CA LYS A 57 7.84 -1.20 8.46
C LYS A 57 7.78 -2.63 7.92
N VAL A 58 7.10 -2.83 6.80
CA VAL A 58 6.91 -4.17 6.21
C VAL A 58 8.17 -4.69 5.54
N PHE A 59 9.00 -3.84 4.95
CA PHE A 59 10.25 -4.25 4.33
C PHE A 59 11.20 -4.92 5.33
N ASN A 60 11.25 -4.42 6.56
CA ASN A 60 12.08 -4.99 7.62
C ASN A 60 11.48 -6.26 8.22
N ASP A 61 10.16 -6.30 8.41
CA ASP A 61 9.50 -7.37 9.18
C ASP A 61 8.98 -8.53 8.30
N SER A 62 8.57 -8.25 7.06
CA SER A 62 7.85 -9.20 6.19
C SER A 62 7.82 -8.73 4.73
N PRO A 63 8.97 -8.68 4.03
CA PRO A 63 9.06 -8.12 2.67
C PRO A 63 8.18 -8.83 1.64
N GLU A 64 7.84 -10.11 1.87
CA GLU A 64 6.95 -10.89 1.00
C GLU A 64 5.54 -10.30 0.89
N THR A 65 5.09 -9.51 1.88
CA THR A 65 3.80 -8.82 1.84
C THR A 65 3.70 -7.84 0.67
N LEU A 66 4.82 -7.23 0.24
CA LEU A 66 4.85 -6.33 -0.92
C LEU A 66 4.71 -7.06 -2.26
N LYS A 67 4.91 -8.39 -2.27
CA LYS A 67 4.82 -9.25 -3.46
C LYS A 67 3.48 -9.98 -3.57
N ILE A 68 2.57 -9.79 -2.61
CA ILE A 68 1.23 -10.38 -2.67
C ILE A 68 0.53 -9.81 -3.90
N SER A 69 0.03 -10.70 -4.75
CA SER A 69 -0.81 -10.35 -5.89
C SER A 69 -2.28 -10.45 -5.49
N ASN A 70 -3.09 -9.48 -5.91
CA ASN A 70 -4.53 -9.57 -5.81
C ASN A 70 -5.12 -10.58 -6.82
N VAL A 71 -6.43 -10.78 -6.85
CA VAL A 71 -7.09 -11.75 -7.76
C VAL A 71 -6.89 -11.44 -9.25
N ALA A 72 -6.52 -10.20 -9.60
CA ALA A 72 -6.16 -9.82 -10.96
C ALA A 72 -4.70 -10.15 -11.32
N GLY A 73 -3.95 -10.76 -10.40
CA GLY A 73 -2.53 -11.06 -10.57
C GLY A 73 -1.63 -9.83 -10.47
N MET A 74 -2.14 -8.72 -9.93
CA MET A 74 -1.38 -7.48 -9.78
C MET A 74 -0.92 -7.31 -8.35
N THR A 75 0.35 -6.96 -8.17
CA THR A 75 0.90 -6.47 -6.91
C THR A 75 0.59 -4.99 -6.71
N ALA A 76 0.90 -4.47 -5.52
CA ALA A 76 0.83 -3.04 -5.24
C ALA A 76 1.68 -2.19 -6.21
N ILE A 77 2.87 -2.67 -6.59
CA ILE A 77 3.74 -1.96 -7.56
C ILE A 77 3.15 -2.00 -8.98
N ASP A 78 2.54 -3.12 -9.40
CA ASP A 78 1.89 -3.21 -10.72
C ASP A 78 0.75 -2.20 -10.83
N ILE A 79 -0.03 -2.04 -9.75
CA ILE A 79 -1.08 -1.02 -9.70
C ILE A 79 -0.46 0.38 -9.82
N ALA A 80 0.59 0.70 -9.06
CA ALA A 80 1.25 2.01 -9.11
C ALA A 80 1.83 2.35 -10.50
N VAL A 81 2.31 1.34 -11.23
CA VAL A 81 2.74 1.50 -12.63
C VAL A 81 1.54 1.74 -13.53
N SER A 82 0.47 0.96 -13.37
CA SER A 82 -0.75 1.06 -14.19
C SER A 82 -1.48 2.40 -14.04
N THR A 83 -1.40 3.03 -12.87
CA THR A 83 -2.06 4.31 -12.57
C THR A 83 -1.19 5.53 -12.90
N ASP A 84 -0.05 5.34 -13.57
CA ASP A 84 0.93 6.38 -13.92
C ASP A 84 1.58 7.08 -12.70
N ILE A 85 1.35 6.54 -11.51
CA ILE A 85 1.88 7.01 -10.22
C ILE A 85 3.40 6.80 -10.18
N ALA A 86 3.89 5.67 -10.71
CA ALA A 86 5.31 5.36 -10.79
C ALA A 86 6.10 6.33 -11.68
N VAL A 87 5.46 6.88 -12.72
CA VAL A 87 6.10 7.75 -13.72
C VAL A 87 6.10 9.21 -13.26
N SER A 88 5.06 9.67 -12.57
CA SER A 88 4.95 11.08 -12.15
C SER A 88 5.81 11.43 -10.92
N THR A 89 6.30 10.45 -10.15
CA THR A 89 6.98 10.69 -8.86
C THR A 89 8.39 10.11 -8.74
N GLY A 90 8.83 9.25 -9.67
CA GLY A 90 10.09 8.51 -9.51
C GLY A 90 10.05 7.47 -8.37
N ASN A 91 8.85 7.11 -7.90
CA ASN A 91 8.61 6.26 -6.72
C ASN A 91 8.72 4.74 -6.98
N THR A 92 9.19 4.30 -8.15
CA THR A 92 9.53 2.88 -8.35
C THR A 92 10.52 2.38 -7.30
N LYS A 93 11.36 3.28 -6.76
CA LYS A 93 12.31 3.00 -5.67
C LYS A 93 11.67 2.65 -4.32
N LEU A 94 10.41 2.99 -4.08
CA LEU A 94 9.73 2.63 -2.83
C LEU A 94 9.50 1.12 -2.73
N PHE A 95 9.36 0.45 -3.87
CA PHE A 95 9.09 -0.99 -3.93
C PHE A 95 10.29 -1.80 -4.47
N ASP A 96 11.35 -1.12 -4.90
CA ASP A 96 12.59 -1.74 -5.36
C ASP A 96 13.48 -2.07 -4.15
N SER A 97 13.70 -3.37 -3.91
CA SER A 97 14.59 -3.88 -2.87
C SER A 97 16.08 -3.77 -3.22
N SER A 98 16.43 -3.12 -4.34
CA SER A 98 17.81 -2.87 -4.78
C SER A 98 18.41 -1.64 -4.08
N GLY A 99 18.88 -1.81 -2.85
CA GLY A 99 19.90 -0.93 -2.27
C GLY A 99 21.26 -1.16 -2.90
#